data_AF-A0A4V0YDK1-F1
#
_entry.id   AF-A0A4V0YDK1-F1
#
_cell.length_a   1.000
_cell.length_b   1.000
_cell.length_c   1.000
_cell.angle_alpha   90.00
_cell.angle_beta   90.00
_cell.angle_gamma   90.00
#
_symmetry.space_group_name_H-M   'P 1'
#
loop_
_entity.id
_entity.type
_entity.pdbx_description
1 polymer ?
#
loop_
_entity_poly.entity_id
_entity_poly.type
_entity_poly.pdbx_seq_one_letter_code
_entity_poly.pdbx_strand_id
1 'polypeptide(L)'
;MADTSVDTAEDRALDALVSVIQSSAGPGAAQAQALLLRRLALDGDIIPTRMPAVRNVTEAAGYLNLLDTLGQRQTMLDVLSGALGVASASARSLEQALPPLAMSPLANDRPVGDAAATAPSNVLVRADLIAGLVAARDAVHVYGAVLPLWSPPAPVPPSLATDELDAVGRRLRLLPTAALADPTTDSLLLARPVGGLPGAFAVMARPDPAAAATASLPDVEYEAVVRDAATSTAMTMPLGIAKLVPLVPALSAGGWRSLTVDALPARASDLAWAAVTAISGLVPGATRLRDELLLMHTAADVADSPFAAKLDWIWDGTAFAAPAP
;
A
#
# COMPACT_ATOMS: atom_id res chain seq x y z
N MET A 1 14.86 27.26 57.02
CA MET A 1 13.95 26.71 55.99
C MET A 1 14.77 26.45 54.74
N ALA A 2 15.10 25.19 54.49
CA ALA A 2 15.37 24.61 53.18
C ALA A 2 15.60 23.12 53.45
N ASP A 3 14.52 22.35 53.38
CA ASP A 3 14.60 20.88 53.40
C ASP A 3 14.56 20.40 51.95
N THR A 4 15.44 19.44 51.66
CA THR A 4 15.82 18.92 50.35
C THR A 4 14.77 18.02 49.73
N SER A 5 14.63 18.00 48.40
CA SER A 5 14.28 16.76 47.69
C SER A 5 15.45 16.39 46.79
N VAL A 6 16.00 15.20 47.07
CA VAL A 6 17.09 14.58 46.33
C VAL A 6 16.44 13.86 45.14
N ASP A 7 16.64 14.36 43.92
CA ASP A 7 16.24 13.67 42.70
C ASP A 7 16.88 12.28 42.69
N THR A 8 16.05 11.26 42.86
CA THR A 8 16.51 9.88 42.93
C THR A 8 16.95 9.41 41.53
N ALA A 9 17.80 8.38 41.48
CA ALA A 9 18.20 7.78 40.21
C ALA A 9 17.00 7.20 39.43
N GLU A 10 15.89 6.91 40.13
CA GLU A 10 14.63 6.45 39.57
C GLU A 10 13.91 7.56 38.79
N ASP A 11 13.87 8.79 39.30
CA ASP A 11 13.25 9.93 38.60
C ASP A 11 13.98 10.26 37.30
N ARG A 12 15.32 10.20 37.30
CA ARG A 12 16.14 10.35 36.08
C ARG A 12 16.01 9.19 35.10
N ALA A 13 15.78 7.97 35.58
CA ALA A 13 15.53 6.81 34.73
C ALA A 13 14.14 6.88 34.09
N LEU A 14 13.13 7.35 34.82
CA LEU A 14 11.78 7.63 34.32
C LEU A 14 11.78 8.73 33.27
N ASP A 15 12.46 9.84 33.50
CA ASP A 15 12.58 10.93 32.52
C ASP A 15 13.35 10.51 31.25
N ALA A 16 14.40 9.69 31.40
CA ALA A 16 15.11 9.12 30.25
C ALA A 16 14.21 8.16 29.45
N LEU A 17 13.39 7.34 30.13
CA LEU A 17 12.41 6.46 29.48
C LEU A 17 11.32 7.26 28.77
N VAL A 18 10.81 8.32 29.39
CA VAL A 18 9.81 9.23 28.78
C VAL A 18 10.39 9.94 27.56
N SER A 19 11.65 10.38 27.63
CA SER A 19 12.37 10.99 26.52
C SER A 19 12.62 10.01 25.35
N VAL A 20 12.92 8.73 25.65
CA VAL A 20 13.04 7.67 24.64
C VAL A 20 11.67 7.33 24.03
N ILE A 21 10.60 7.34 24.83
CA ILE A 21 9.21 7.14 24.40
C ILE A 21 8.75 8.27 23.46
N GLN A 22 9.15 9.52 23.72
CA GLN A 22 8.77 10.68 22.90
C GLN A 22 9.62 10.82 21.62
N SER A 23 10.87 10.32 21.61
CA SER A 23 11.80 10.51 20.48
C SER A 23 11.78 9.40 19.44
N SER A 24 11.06 8.29 19.66
CA SER A 24 11.09 7.13 18.77
C SER A 24 9.72 6.80 18.16
N ALA A 25 9.35 7.53 17.11
CA ALA A 25 8.20 7.20 16.25
C ALA A 25 8.56 6.12 15.19
N GLY A 26 9.29 5.08 15.60
CA GLY A 26 9.65 3.94 14.75
C GLY A 26 8.84 2.68 15.08
N PRO A 27 8.63 1.75 14.14
CA PRO A 27 7.84 0.53 14.39
C PRO A 27 8.37 -0.31 15.55
N GLY A 28 9.69 -0.38 15.75
CA GLY A 28 10.30 -1.07 16.90
C GLY A 28 10.04 -0.41 18.26
N ALA A 29 9.81 0.89 18.29
CA ALA A 29 9.53 1.64 19.53
C ALA A 29 8.05 1.55 19.94
N ALA A 30 7.13 1.56 18.97
CA ALA A 30 5.73 1.23 19.22
C ALA A 30 5.59 -0.20 19.78
N GLN A 31 6.39 -1.14 19.27
CA GLN A 31 6.43 -2.51 19.77
C GLN A 31 7.00 -2.59 21.20
N ALA A 32 8.06 -1.84 21.51
CA ALA A 32 8.60 -1.75 22.87
C ALA A 32 7.60 -1.09 23.85
N GLN A 33 6.89 -0.04 23.42
CA GLN A 33 5.82 0.60 24.21
C GLN A 33 4.64 -0.34 24.45
N ALA A 34 4.21 -1.09 23.43
CA ALA A 34 3.16 -2.09 23.58
C ALA A 34 3.59 -3.21 24.55
N LEU A 35 4.85 -3.65 24.51
CA LEU A 35 5.40 -4.62 25.46
C LEU A 35 5.47 -4.07 26.89
N LEU A 36 5.86 -2.81 27.07
CA LEU A 36 5.92 -2.15 28.39
C LEU A 36 4.52 -1.92 28.98
N LEU A 37 3.59 -1.36 28.20
CA LEU A 37 2.19 -1.20 28.62
C LEU A 37 1.54 -2.55 28.93
N ARG A 38 1.92 -3.61 28.20
CA ARG A 38 1.43 -4.96 28.43
C ARG A 38 2.06 -5.63 29.65
N ARG A 39 3.34 -5.36 29.96
CA ARG A 39 3.95 -5.78 31.23
C ARG A 39 3.25 -5.10 32.40
N LEU A 40 2.95 -3.80 32.29
CA LEU A 40 2.17 -3.06 33.28
C LEU A 40 0.75 -3.62 33.44
N ALA A 41 0.12 -4.09 32.35
CA ALA A 41 -1.19 -4.72 32.40
C ALA A 41 -1.17 -6.16 32.97
N LEU A 42 -0.08 -6.91 32.78
CA LEU A 42 0.10 -8.27 33.30
C LEU A 42 0.62 -8.32 34.73
N ASP A 43 1.32 -7.28 35.21
CA ASP A 43 1.78 -7.15 36.60
C ASP A 43 0.63 -6.96 37.62
N GLY A 44 -0.63 -7.04 37.18
CA GLY A 44 -1.79 -7.25 38.06
C GLY A 44 -2.17 -6.06 38.94
N ASP A 45 -1.45 -4.94 38.85
CA ASP A 45 -1.64 -3.80 39.76
C ASP A 45 -2.81 -2.89 39.36
N ILE A 46 -3.34 -3.04 38.14
CA ILE A 46 -4.45 -2.20 37.62
C ILE A 46 -5.83 -2.86 37.84
N ILE A 47 -5.88 -4.19 37.99
CA ILE A 47 -7.09 -4.93 38.36
C ILE A 47 -6.68 -5.98 39.41
N PRO A 48 -7.00 -5.78 40.70
CA PRO A 48 -6.59 -6.72 41.74
C PRO A 48 -7.13 -8.11 41.41
N THR A 49 -6.23 -9.05 41.16
CA THR A 49 -6.59 -10.44 40.98
C THR A 49 -7.32 -10.93 42.22
N ARG A 50 -8.44 -11.64 42.07
CA ARG A 50 -9.12 -12.29 43.20
C ARG A 50 -8.28 -13.39 43.87
N MET A 51 -7.10 -13.68 43.33
CA MET A 51 -6.14 -14.59 43.91
C MET A 51 -5.28 -13.86 44.95
N PRO A 52 -5.26 -14.33 46.21
CA PRO A 52 -4.38 -13.77 47.22
C PRO A 52 -2.92 -14.00 46.84
N ALA A 53 -2.07 -13.01 47.11
CA ALA A 53 -0.63 -13.13 46.92
C ALA A 53 -0.09 -14.33 47.70
N VAL A 54 0.77 -15.11 47.03
CA VAL A 54 1.32 -16.36 47.56
C VAL A 54 2.23 -16.05 48.75
N ARG A 55 1.99 -16.69 49.91
CA ARG A 55 2.71 -16.35 51.15
C ARG A 55 3.93 -17.22 51.40
N ASN A 56 4.01 -18.38 50.74
CA ASN A 56 5.10 -19.33 50.90
C ASN A 56 5.33 -20.19 49.62
N VAL A 57 6.50 -20.83 49.55
CA VAL A 57 6.89 -21.69 48.41
C VAL A 57 5.96 -22.90 48.26
N THR A 58 5.35 -23.36 49.35
CA THR A 58 4.43 -24.51 49.36
C THR A 58 3.11 -24.19 48.65
N GLU A 59 2.55 -23.00 48.87
CA GLU A 59 1.37 -22.49 48.17
C GLU A 59 1.68 -22.26 46.68
N ALA A 60 2.87 -21.76 46.36
CA ALA A 60 3.32 -21.60 44.98
C ALA A 60 3.38 -22.96 44.25
N ALA A 61 3.97 -23.97 44.89
CA ALA A 61 4.01 -25.33 44.37
C ALA A 61 2.60 -25.94 44.23
N GLY A 62 1.68 -25.62 45.13
CA GLY A 62 0.28 -26.02 45.04
C GLY A 62 -0.43 -25.47 43.79
N TYR A 63 -0.21 -24.19 43.45
CA TYR A 63 -0.76 -23.60 42.23
C TYR A 63 -0.15 -24.20 40.95
N LEU A 64 1.15 -24.49 40.95
CA LEU A 64 1.81 -25.14 39.80
C LEU A 64 1.29 -26.56 39.59
N ASN A 65 1.11 -27.34 40.67
CA ASN A 65 0.48 -28.67 40.59
C ASN A 65 -0.97 -28.59 40.10
N LEU A 66 -1.73 -27.59 40.55
CA LEU A 66 -3.09 -27.37 40.07
C LEU A 66 -3.11 -27.09 38.56
N LEU A 67 -2.23 -26.22 38.06
CA LEU A 67 -2.13 -25.93 36.63
C LEU A 67 -1.71 -27.14 35.80
N ASP A 68 -0.83 -27.99 36.32
CA ASP A 68 -0.41 -29.24 35.67
C ASP A 68 -1.57 -30.25 35.62
N THR A 69 -2.30 -30.44 36.73
CA THR A 69 -3.49 -31.31 36.76
C THR A 69 -4.64 -30.84 35.87
N LEU A 70 -4.77 -29.53 35.63
CA LEU A 70 -5.74 -28.96 34.70
C LEU A 70 -5.28 -29.00 33.23
N GLY A 71 -4.08 -29.52 32.95
CA GLY A 71 -3.50 -29.59 31.61
C GLY A 71 -3.10 -28.22 31.03
N GLN A 72 -3.07 -27.17 31.85
CA GLN A 72 -2.73 -25.81 31.44
C GLN A 72 -1.21 -25.56 31.48
N ARG A 73 -0.47 -26.44 30.81
CA ARG A 73 1.00 -26.46 30.82
C ARG A 73 1.62 -25.15 30.28
N GLN A 74 0.96 -24.53 29.31
CA GLN A 74 1.41 -23.26 28.73
C GLN A 74 1.34 -22.12 29.77
N THR A 75 0.23 -22.02 30.50
CA THR A 75 0.03 -21.03 31.57
C THR A 75 1.00 -21.23 32.72
N MET A 76 1.31 -22.48 33.06
CA MET A 76 2.33 -22.80 34.06
C MET A 76 3.72 -22.31 33.63
N LEU A 77 4.09 -22.53 32.37
CA LEU A 77 5.36 -22.05 31.82
C LEU A 77 5.41 -20.52 31.76
N ASP A 78 4.28 -19.86 31.48
CA ASP A 78 4.18 -18.40 31.51
C ASP A 78 4.38 -17.83 32.91
N VAL A 79 3.72 -18.41 33.92
CA VAL A 79 3.89 -18.00 35.33
C VAL A 79 5.34 -18.21 35.81
N LEU A 80 5.95 -19.35 35.46
CA LEU A 80 7.34 -19.63 35.79
C LEU A 80 8.30 -18.66 35.09
N SER A 81 8.07 -18.37 33.81
CA SER A 81 8.89 -17.43 33.05
C SER A 81 8.78 -16.00 33.57
N GLY A 82 7.56 -15.57 33.98
CA GLY A 82 7.33 -14.29 34.65
C GLY A 82 8.05 -14.20 36.00
N ALA A 83 7.98 -15.25 36.82
CA ALA A 83 8.68 -15.33 38.10
C ALA A 83 10.22 -15.33 37.94
N LEU A 84 10.74 -15.89 36.84
CA LEU A 84 12.17 -15.93 36.52
C LEU A 84 12.64 -14.71 35.72
N GLY A 85 11.74 -13.80 35.36
CA GLY A 85 12.06 -12.63 34.53
C GLY A 85 12.48 -12.98 33.08
N VAL A 86 12.14 -14.18 32.60
CA VAL A 86 12.44 -14.64 31.24
C VAL A 86 11.20 -14.45 30.36
N ALA A 87 11.38 -13.91 29.15
CA ALA A 87 10.28 -13.76 28.21
C ALA A 87 9.68 -15.14 27.85
N SER A 88 8.38 -15.29 28.10
CA SER A 88 7.66 -16.54 27.84
C SER A 88 7.47 -16.80 26.35
N ALA A 89 7.27 -18.07 25.97
CA ALA A 89 6.92 -18.42 24.59
C ALA A 89 5.58 -17.78 24.18
N SER A 90 4.65 -17.61 25.12
CA SER A 90 3.37 -16.94 24.89
C SER A 90 3.56 -15.45 24.63
N ALA A 91 4.52 -14.79 25.28
CA ALA A 91 4.89 -13.40 24.97
C ALA A 91 5.41 -13.24 23.53
N ARG A 92 6.12 -14.24 23.00
CA ARG A 92 6.54 -14.28 21.57
C ARG A 92 5.40 -14.60 20.62
N SER A 93 4.43 -15.44 21.02
CA SER A 93 3.24 -15.75 20.21
C SER A 93 2.31 -14.54 20.01
N LEU A 94 2.54 -13.46 20.75
CA LEU A 94 1.79 -12.21 20.73
C LEU A 94 2.48 -11.11 19.92
N GLU A 95 3.68 -11.36 19.40
CA GLU A 95 4.25 -10.53 18.33
C GLU A 95 3.36 -10.71 17.10
N GLN A 96 2.62 -9.67 16.74
CA GLN A 96 1.93 -9.65 15.46
C GLN A 96 3.00 -9.82 14.38
N ALA A 97 2.87 -10.90 13.60
CA ALA A 97 3.75 -11.13 12.47
C ALA A 97 3.68 -9.88 11.57
N LEU A 98 4.81 -9.19 11.45
CA LEU A 98 4.91 -8.06 10.53
C LEU A 98 4.58 -8.56 9.12
N PRO A 99 3.84 -7.76 8.33
CA PRO A 99 3.54 -8.13 6.96
C PRO A 99 4.83 -8.38 6.17
N PRO A 100 4.89 -9.43 5.34
CA PRO A 100 6.09 -9.78 4.59
C PRO A 100 6.44 -8.77 3.49
N LEU A 101 5.47 -7.99 3.01
CA LEU A 101 5.65 -6.95 2.00
C LEU A 101 5.36 -5.56 2.57
N ALA A 102 6.00 -4.56 1.98
CA ALA A 102 5.82 -3.15 2.32
C ALA A 102 5.71 -2.30 1.06
N MET A 103 5.14 -1.11 1.21
CA MET A 103 5.19 -0.07 0.19
C MET A 103 6.57 0.59 0.24
N SER A 104 7.28 0.62 -0.89
CA SER A 104 8.58 1.26 -1.02
C SER A 104 8.48 2.46 -1.96
N PRO A 105 9.17 3.58 -1.66
CA PRO A 105 9.20 4.73 -2.54
C PRO A 105 9.99 4.42 -3.81
N LEU A 106 9.43 4.79 -4.95
CA LEU A 106 10.06 4.75 -6.27
C LEU A 106 10.14 6.18 -6.83
N ALA A 107 11.30 6.55 -7.36
CA ALA A 107 11.49 7.84 -8.02
C ALA A 107 10.55 7.97 -9.23
N ASN A 108 9.79 9.05 -9.27
CA ASN A 108 8.77 9.31 -10.28
C ASN A 108 9.29 10.19 -11.41
N ASP A 109 8.72 10.03 -12.59
CA ASP A 109 8.97 10.95 -13.70
C ASP A 109 8.25 12.27 -13.48
N ARG A 110 8.94 13.36 -13.80
CA ARG A 110 8.34 14.70 -13.80
C ARG A 110 8.28 15.20 -15.24
N PRO A 111 7.07 15.32 -15.81
CA PRO A 111 6.92 15.84 -17.17
C PRO A 111 7.36 17.30 -17.22
N VAL A 112 7.77 17.78 -18.38
CA VAL A 112 8.05 19.21 -18.57
C VAL A 112 6.72 19.98 -18.63
N GLY A 113 6.71 21.22 -18.14
CA GLY A 113 5.53 22.10 -18.17
C GLY A 113 4.73 22.11 -16.87
N ASP A 114 3.49 22.58 -16.93
CA ASP A 114 2.66 22.85 -15.75
C ASP A 114 2.34 21.59 -14.93
N ALA A 115 2.29 20.43 -15.58
CA ALA A 115 2.12 19.13 -14.92
C ALA A 115 3.27 18.79 -13.95
N ALA A 116 4.48 19.34 -14.17
CA ALA A 116 5.65 19.13 -13.30
C ALA A 116 5.37 19.56 -11.85
N ALA A 117 4.62 20.66 -11.68
CA ALA A 117 4.34 21.26 -10.38
C ALA A 117 3.46 20.36 -9.49
N THR A 118 2.63 19.52 -10.12
CA THR A 118 1.70 18.61 -9.43
C THR A 118 2.20 17.17 -9.36
N ALA A 119 3.24 16.83 -10.14
CA ALA A 119 3.88 15.52 -10.11
C ALA A 119 4.64 15.30 -8.80
N PRO A 120 4.30 14.26 -7.99
CA PRO A 120 5.06 13.92 -6.80
C PRO A 120 6.46 13.43 -7.20
N SER A 121 7.46 13.68 -6.35
CA SER A 121 8.85 13.25 -6.61
C SER A 121 9.03 11.74 -6.48
N ASN A 122 8.28 11.11 -5.59
CA ASN A 122 8.27 9.67 -5.37
C ASN A 122 6.83 9.15 -5.33
N VAL A 123 6.65 7.90 -5.74
CA VAL A 123 5.39 7.16 -5.71
C VAL A 123 5.60 5.91 -4.87
N LEU A 124 4.62 5.56 -4.04
CA LEU A 124 4.65 4.36 -3.22
C LEU A 124 4.17 3.17 -4.04
N VAL A 125 5.01 2.14 -4.12
CA VAL A 125 4.73 0.92 -4.88
C VAL A 125 5.02 -0.29 -4.01
N ARG A 126 4.23 -1.35 -4.16
CA ARG A 126 4.50 -2.61 -3.46
C ARG A 126 5.84 -3.20 -3.88
N ALA A 127 6.65 -3.62 -2.93
CA ALA A 127 8.06 -3.96 -3.15
C ALA A 127 8.31 -4.99 -4.27
N ASP A 128 7.44 -5.98 -4.42
CA ASP A 128 7.53 -7.03 -5.44
C ASP A 128 7.20 -6.54 -6.86
N LEU A 129 6.46 -5.43 -6.99
CA LEU A 129 6.00 -4.89 -8.28
C LEU A 129 6.95 -3.83 -8.87
N ILE A 130 7.96 -3.41 -8.11
CA ILE A 130 8.88 -2.33 -8.50
C ILE A 130 9.65 -2.68 -9.78
N ALA A 131 10.21 -3.89 -9.86
CA ALA A 131 11.04 -4.29 -10.99
C ALA A 131 10.27 -4.23 -12.32
N GLY A 132 9.02 -4.70 -12.32
CA GLY A 132 8.15 -4.65 -13.50
C GLY A 132 7.78 -3.23 -13.91
N LEU A 133 7.53 -2.35 -12.93
CA LEU A 133 7.22 -0.95 -13.19
C LEU A 133 8.44 -0.17 -13.72
N VAL A 134 9.62 -0.40 -13.17
CA VAL A 134 10.88 0.18 -13.67
C VAL A 134 11.14 -0.26 -15.11
N ALA A 135 10.97 -1.54 -15.43
CA ALA A 135 11.12 -2.03 -16.80
C ALA A 135 10.12 -1.38 -17.77
N ALA A 136 8.86 -1.19 -17.34
CA ALA A 136 7.85 -0.49 -18.16
C ALA A 136 8.23 0.98 -18.39
N ARG A 137 8.72 1.68 -17.36
CA ARG A 137 9.20 3.06 -17.46
C ARG A 137 10.38 3.16 -18.41
N ASP A 138 11.38 2.30 -18.25
CA ASP A 138 12.59 2.31 -19.08
C ASP A 138 12.24 2.04 -20.55
N ALA A 139 11.27 1.17 -20.83
CA ALA A 139 10.76 0.92 -22.19
C ALA A 139 10.10 2.17 -22.82
N VAL A 140 9.44 3.00 -22.02
CA VAL A 140 8.87 4.28 -22.47
C VAL A 140 9.98 5.33 -22.67
N HIS A 141 10.96 5.37 -21.76
CA HIS A 141 12.12 6.29 -21.83
C HIS A 141 13.00 6.06 -23.05
N VAL A 142 13.03 4.87 -23.64
CA VAL A 142 13.73 4.62 -24.92
C VAL A 142 13.27 5.58 -26.03
N TYR A 143 12.00 6.00 -26.00
CA TYR A 143 11.42 6.95 -26.95
C TYR A 143 11.49 8.42 -26.48
N GLY A 144 12.19 8.70 -25.38
CA GLY A 144 12.21 10.01 -24.73
C GLY A 144 10.88 10.45 -24.13
N ALA A 145 9.89 9.56 -24.08
CA ALA A 145 8.62 9.78 -23.40
C ALA A 145 8.78 9.62 -21.88
N VAL A 146 7.85 10.17 -21.11
CA VAL A 146 7.79 10.05 -19.65
C VAL A 146 6.54 9.28 -19.20
N LEU A 147 6.63 8.58 -18.07
CA LEU A 147 5.52 7.86 -17.44
C LEU A 147 5.25 8.44 -16.05
N PRO A 148 4.60 9.62 -15.95
CA PRO A 148 4.34 10.23 -14.66
C PRO A 148 3.21 9.49 -13.94
N LEU A 149 3.50 9.08 -12.71
CA LEU A 149 2.59 8.33 -11.85
C LEU A 149 2.11 9.19 -10.67
N TRP A 150 1.03 8.73 -10.05
CA TRP A 150 0.47 9.28 -8.83
C TRP A 150 0.09 8.16 -7.87
N SER A 151 0.52 8.31 -6.61
CA SER A 151 0.00 7.55 -5.47
C SER A 151 -0.29 8.51 -4.32
N PRO A 152 -1.16 8.12 -3.36
CA PRO A 152 -1.24 8.79 -2.08
C PRO A 152 0.14 8.84 -1.38
N PRO A 153 0.40 9.87 -0.54
CA PRO A 153 1.69 10.05 0.14
C PRO A 153 1.92 9.05 1.28
N ALA A 154 0.87 8.36 1.73
CA ALA A 154 0.91 7.31 2.72
C ALA A 154 0.17 6.06 2.20
N PRO A 155 0.59 4.84 2.60
CA PRO A 155 -0.17 3.63 2.31
C PRO A 155 -1.62 3.77 2.79
N VAL A 156 -2.57 3.35 1.98
CA VAL A 156 -3.99 3.38 2.35
C VAL A 156 -4.24 2.25 3.37
N PRO A 157 -4.68 2.55 4.60
CA PRO A 157 -5.02 1.50 5.54
C PRO A 157 -6.26 0.74 5.03
N PRO A 158 -6.37 -0.57 5.29
CA PRO A 158 -7.42 -1.39 4.71
C PRO A 158 -8.82 -0.98 5.19
N SER A 159 -8.92 -0.38 6.38
CA SER A 159 -10.17 0.18 6.94
C SER A 159 -10.72 1.39 6.16
N LEU A 160 -9.87 2.13 5.43
CA LEU A 160 -10.27 3.29 4.62
C LEU A 160 -10.33 2.97 3.12
N ALA A 161 -9.87 1.80 2.71
CA ALA A 161 -9.87 1.41 1.31
C ALA A 161 -11.30 1.05 0.86
N THR A 162 -11.67 1.58 -0.31
CA THR A 162 -12.97 1.33 -0.94
C THR A 162 -12.92 0.19 -1.98
N ASP A 163 -11.71 -0.16 -2.43
CA ASP A 163 -11.41 -1.19 -3.41
C ASP A 163 -10.35 -2.14 -2.85
N GLU A 164 -10.58 -3.44 -3.04
CA GLU A 164 -9.67 -4.52 -2.66
C GLU A 164 -8.27 -4.33 -3.27
N LEU A 165 -8.19 -3.88 -4.52
CA LEU A 165 -6.91 -3.73 -5.23
C LEU A 165 -6.11 -2.52 -4.76
N ASP A 166 -6.79 -1.44 -4.35
CA ASP A 166 -6.17 -0.29 -3.69
C ASP A 166 -5.63 -0.70 -2.31
N ALA A 167 -6.41 -1.48 -1.54
CA ALA A 167 -6.01 -1.97 -0.21
C ALA A 167 -4.75 -2.85 -0.27
N VAL A 168 -4.64 -3.70 -1.28
CA VAL A 168 -3.50 -4.62 -1.47
C VAL A 168 -2.29 -3.92 -2.13
N GLY A 169 -2.42 -2.65 -2.53
CA GLY A 169 -1.34 -1.88 -3.18
C GLY A 169 -1.05 -2.33 -4.62
N ARG A 170 -2.02 -2.96 -5.29
CA ARG A 170 -1.91 -3.43 -6.69
C ARG A 170 -2.46 -2.43 -7.70
N ARG A 171 -2.93 -1.27 -7.26
CA ARG A 171 -3.47 -0.22 -8.12
C ARG A 171 -2.64 1.05 -7.99
N LEU A 172 -2.21 1.56 -9.13
CA LEU A 172 -1.53 2.84 -9.28
C LEU A 172 -2.34 3.71 -10.23
N ARG A 173 -2.02 5.01 -10.27
CA ARG A 173 -2.63 5.91 -11.22
C ARG A 173 -1.55 6.61 -12.03
N LEU A 174 -1.83 6.82 -13.31
CA LEU A 174 -1.12 7.80 -14.12
C LEU A 174 -1.46 9.20 -13.60
N LEU A 175 -0.52 10.13 -13.70
CA LEU A 175 -0.72 11.50 -13.25
C LEU A 175 -1.80 12.19 -14.10
N PRO A 176 -2.99 12.50 -13.56
CA PRO A 176 -4.09 12.99 -14.38
C PRO A 176 -3.85 14.39 -14.96
N THR A 177 -3.05 15.21 -14.27
CA THR A 177 -2.68 16.56 -14.69
C THR A 177 -1.68 16.59 -15.84
N ALA A 178 -1.09 15.45 -16.19
CA ALA A 178 -0.23 15.31 -17.36
C ALA A 178 -0.99 14.96 -18.65
N ALA A 179 -2.34 14.94 -18.60
CA ALA A 179 -3.22 14.61 -19.71
C ALA A 179 -4.51 15.45 -19.70
N LEU A 180 -5.24 15.44 -20.82
CA LEU A 180 -6.56 16.02 -21.04
C LEU A 180 -6.62 17.56 -21.00
N ALA A 181 -5.51 18.27 -20.81
CA ALA A 181 -5.47 19.73 -20.76
C ALA A 181 -5.24 20.32 -22.16
N ASP A 182 -4.16 19.92 -22.82
CA ASP A 182 -3.88 20.27 -24.20
C ASP A 182 -3.18 19.08 -24.88
N PRO A 183 -3.86 18.38 -25.80
CA PRO A 183 -3.32 17.17 -26.39
C PRO A 183 -2.09 17.43 -27.26
N THR A 184 -1.70 18.68 -27.56
CA THR A 184 -0.48 19.00 -28.32
C THR A 184 0.76 19.17 -27.44
N THR A 185 0.58 19.50 -26.15
CA THR A 185 1.68 19.75 -25.20
C THR A 185 1.72 18.74 -24.05
N ASP A 186 0.61 18.06 -23.78
CA ASP A 186 0.51 17.03 -22.75
C ASP A 186 1.48 15.85 -22.99
N SER A 187 2.09 15.38 -21.90
CA SER A 187 3.01 14.23 -21.92
C SER A 187 2.27 12.90 -22.05
N LEU A 188 1.04 12.82 -21.52
CA LEU A 188 0.15 11.68 -21.61
C LEU A 188 -1.11 12.08 -22.39
N LEU A 189 -1.60 11.17 -23.23
CA LEU A 189 -2.73 11.42 -24.11
C LEU A 189 -3.69 10.25 -24.02
N LEU A 190 -4.98 10.54 -23.88
CA LEU A 190 -6.02 9.54 -24.11
C LEU A 190 -6.42 9.66 -25.59
N ALA A 191 -5.96 8.71 -26.42
CA ALA A 191 -6.06 8.82 -27.87
C ALA A 191 -6.52 7.51 -28.53
N ARG A 192 -7.02 7.62 -29.75
CA ARG A 192 -7.38 6.49 -30.61
C ARG A 192 -6.98 6.75 -32.06
N PRO A 193 -6.62 5.71 -32.83
CA PRO A 193 -6.39 5.87 -34.27
C PRO A 193 -7.70 6.17 -35.00
N VAL A 194 -7.66 7.08 -35.97
CA VAL A 194 -8.78 7.37 -36.87
C VAL A 194 -9.04 6.14 -37.74
N GLY A 195 -10.29 5.66 -37.76
CA GLY A 195 -10.68 4.40 -38.41
C GLY A 195 -10.53 3.14 -37.55
N GLY A 196 -10.10 3.29 -36.28
CA GLY A 196 -10.16 2.22 -35.28
C GLY A 196 -11.57 1.91 -34.80
N LEU A 197 -11.71 0.91 -33.93
CA LEU A 197 -12.99 0.57 -33.30
C LEU A 197 -13.55 1.78 -32.51
N PRO A 198 -14.85 2.11 -32.66
CA PRO A 198 -15.46 3.18 -31.88
C PRO A 198 -15.44 2.82 -30.39
N GLY A 199 -15.06 3.79 -29.54
CA GLY A 199 -15.00 3.59 -28.09
C GLY A 199 -13.85 2.71 -27.62
N ALA A 200 -12.62 2.91 -28.12
CA ALA A 200 -11.45 2.19 -27.64
C ALA A 200 -10.27 3.16 -27.43
N PHE A 201 -10.46 4.17 -26.58
CA PHE A 201 -9.37 5.10 -26.27
C PHE A 201 -8.33 4.39 -25.39
N ALA A 202 -7.07 4.54 -25.77
CA ALA A 202 -5.94 4.02 -25.01
C ALA A 202 -5.08 5.18 -24.51
N VAL A 203 -4.41 4.97 -23.38
CA VAL A 203 -3.43 5.94 -22.91
C VAL A 203 -2.12 5.75 -23.68
N MET A 204 -1.66 6.84 -24.28
CA MET A 204 -0.45 6.94 -25.07
C MET A 204 0.48 7.97 -24.43
N ALA A 205 1.79 7.79 -24.57
CA ALA A 205 2.77 8.78 -24.18
C ALA A 205 3.30 9.53 -25.39
N ARG A 206 3.58 10.82 -25.20
CA ARG A 206 4.20 11.68 -26.21
C ARG A 206 5.71 11.43 -26.21
N PRO A 207 6.30 10.95 -27.30
CA PRO A 207 7.74 10.76 -27.41
C PRO A 207 8.47 12.09 -27.60
N ASP A 208 9.77 12.09 -27.31
CA ASP A 208 10.66 13.18 -27.72
C ASP A 208 10.94 13.02 -29.23
N PRO A 209 10.62 14.02 -30.08
CA PRO A 209 10.93 13.95 -31.50
C PRO A 209 12.43 13.85 -31.79
N ALA A 210 13.31 14.26 -30.87
CA ALA A 210 14.76 14.14 -31.02
C ALA A 210 15.29 12.73 -30.69
N ALA A 211 14.52 11.88 -30.01
CA ALA A 211 14.95 10.53 -29.66
C ALA A 211 14.99 9.62 -30.91
N ALA A 212 16.12 8.93 -31.12
CA ALA A 212 16.32 8.09 -32.30
C ALA A 212 15.26 6.98 -32.45
N ALA A 213 14.78 6.42 -31.34
CA ALA A 213 13.74 5.40 -31.34
C ALA A 213 12.39 5.92 -31.83
N THR A 214 12.10 7.23 -31.71
CA THR A 214 10.84 7.83 -32.19
C THR A 214 10.67 7.67 -33.69
N ALA A 215 11.78 7.59 -34.45
CA ALA A 215 11.73 7.37 -35.90
C ALA A 215 11.10 6.01 -36.28
N SER A 216 11.20 4.98 -35.42
CA SER A 216 10.65 3.65 -35.68
C SER A 216 9.14 3.54 -35.44
N LEU A 217 8.54 4.52 -34.75
CA LEU A 217 7.10 4.55 -34.53
C LEU A 217 6.35 4.83 -35.84
N PRO A 218 5.18 4.18 -36.06
CA PRO A 218 4.39 4.39 -37.26
C PRO A 218 3.73 5.78 -37.25
N ASP A 219 3.62 6.38 -38.43
CA ASP A 219 2.79 7.55 -38.66
C ASP A 219 1.33 7.11 -38.72
N VAL A 220 0.55 7.52 -37.72
CA VAL A 220 -0.86 7.16 -37.59
C VAL A 220 -1.66 8.42 -37.32
N GLU A 221 -2.83 8.52 -37.94
CA GLU A 221 -3.76 9.61 -37.68
C GLU A 221 -4.53 9.35 -36.38
N TYR A 222 -4.52 10.29 -35.44
CA TYR A 222 -5.12 10.13 -34.12
C TYR A 222 -6.20 11.17 -33.82
N GLU A 223 -7.18 10.75 -33.03
CA GLU A 223 -8.08 11.60 -32.28
C GLU A 223 -7.74 11.50 -30.79
N ALA A 224 -7.58 12.64 -30.12
CA ALA A 224 -7.26 12.73 -28.71
C ALA A 224 -8.43 13.30 -27.91
N VAL A 225 -8.50 12.96 -26.63
CA VAL A 225 -9.47 13.54 -25.70
C VAL A 225 -8.86 14.78 -25.05
N VAL A 226 -9.60 15.88 -25.08
CA VAL A 226 -9.27 17.13 -24.42
C VAL A 226 -10.46 17.58 -23.56
N ARG A 227 -10.21 18.28 -22.47
CA ARG A 227 -11.25 18.97 -21.73
C ARG A 227 -11.36 20.41 -22.21
N ASP A 228 -12.57 20.80 -22.53
CA ASP A 228 -12.87 22.20 -22.77
C ASP A 228 -12.61 23.02 -21.50
N ALA A 229 -11.79 24.06 -21.60
CA ALA A 229 -11.36 24.87 -20.46
C ALA A 229 -12.49 25.67 -19.81
N ALA A 230 -13.57 25.97 -20.55
CA ALA A 230 -14.69 26.77 -20.05
C ALA A 230 -15.78 25.90 -19.38
N THR A 231 -16.00 24.69 -19.90
CA THR A 231 -17.09 23.80 -19.48
C THR A 231 -16.63 22.55 -18.74
N SER A 232 -15.33 22.26 -18.75
CA SER A 232 -14.71 21.05 -18.19
C SER A 232 -15.23 19.73 -18.78
N THR A 233 -15.99 19.80 -19.87
CA THR A 233 -16.50 18.62 -20.57
C THR A 233 -15.42 18.00 -21.44
N ALA A 234 -15.33 16.67 -21.44
CA ALA A 234 -14.43 15.96 -22.35
C ALA A 234 -14.98 16.00 -23.78
N MET A 235 -14.14 16.37 -24.72
CA MET A 235 -14.42 16.39 -26.16
C MET A 235 -13.26 15.72 -26.91
N THR A 236 -13.54 15.27 -28.14
CA THR A 236 -12.53 14.72 -29.03
C THR A 236 -11.97 15.80 -29.94
N MET A 237 -10.66 15.87 -30.06
CA MET A 237 -9.95 16.77 -30.96
C MET A 237 -9.10 15.97 -31.95
N PRO A 238 -9.16 16.27 -33.26
CA PRO A 238 -8.26 15.65 -34.22
C PRO A 238 -6.83 16.13 -33.96
N LEU A 239 -5.92 15.19 -33.72
CA LEU A 239 -4.49 15.46 -33.55
C LEU A 239 -3.76 15.43 -34.91
N GLY A 240 -4.38 14.81 -35.93
CA GLY A 240 -3.76 14.56 -37.23
C GLY A 240 -2.77 13.40 -37.16
N ILE A 241 -1.82 13.37 -38.10
CA ILE A 241 -0.77 12.34 -38.16
C ILE A 241 0.25 12.62 -37.05
N ALA A 242 0.41 11.67 -36.13
CA ALA A 242 1.35 11.77 -35.03
C ALA A 242 2.02 10.42 -34.74
N LYS A 243 3.22 10.48 -34.15
CA LYS A 243 3.93 9.32 -33.60
C LYS A 243 3.72 9.29 -32.10
N LEU A 244 2.99 8.29 -31.60
CA LEU A 244 2.68 8.13 -30.18
C LEU A 244 3.14 6.77 -29.68
N VAL A 245 3.58 6.70 -28.42
CA VAL A 245 4.03 5.46 -27.78
C VAL A 245 2.83 4.84 -27.05
N PRO A 246 2.35 3.65 -27.44
CA PRO A 246 1.31 2.97 -26.69
C PRO A 246 1.85 2.49 -25.35
N LEU A 247 1.20 2.88 -24.25
CA LEU A 247 1.63 2.48 -22.91
C LEU A 247 1.24 1.04 -22.56
N VAL A 248 0.15 0.54 -23.14
CA VAL A 248 -0.39 -0.80 -22.82
C VAL A 248 0.66 -1.90 -23.02
N PRO A 249 1.39 -2.00 -24.15
CA PRO A 249 2.43 -3.01 -24.32
C PRO A 249 3.55 -2.91 -23.28
N ALA A 250 4.07 -1.71 -23.02
CA ALA A 250 5.15 -1.48 -22.05
C ALA A 250 4.73 -1.87 -20.62
N LEU A 251 3.54 -1.45 -20.20
CA LEU A 251 2.97 -1.81 -18.89
C LEU A 251 2.70 -3.31 -18.79
N SER A 252 2.13 -3.92 -19.84
CA SER A 252 1.79 -5.35 -19.84
C SER A 252 3.02 -6.25 -19.73
N ALA A 253 4.13 -5.87 -20.38
CA ALA A 253 5.40 -6.56 -20.25
C ALA A 253 5.94 -6.49 -18.81
N GLY A 254 5.66 -5.40 -18.10
CA GLY A 254 5.98 -5.20 -16.68
C GLY A 254 4.98 -5.83 -15.70
N GLY A 255 3.94 -6.55 -16.17
CA GLY A 255 2.93 -7.15 -15.30
C GLY A 255 1.78 -6.21 -14.90
N TRP A 256 1.69 -5.05 -15.54
CA TRP A 256 0.68 -4.03 -15.29
C TRP A 256 -0.35 -3.96 -16.43
N ARG A 257 -1.62 -3.81 -16.08
CA ARG A 257 -2.71 -3.63 -17.02
C ARG A 257 -3.24 -2.21 -16.93
N SER A 258 -3.24 -1.50 -18.05
CA SER A 258 -3.97 -0.24 -18.21
C SER A 258 -5.33 -0.52 -18.86
N LEU A 259 -6.34 0.29 -18.50
CA LEU A 259 -7.69 0.16 -19.05
C LEU A 259 -7.80 0.88 -20.39
N THR A 260 -8.39 0.21 -21.37
CA THR A 260 -9.00 0.89 -22.52
C THR A 260 -10.31 1.50 -22.08
N VAL A 261 -10.60 2.70 -22.58
CA VAL A 261 -11.75 3.48 -22.15
C VAL A 261 -12.76 3.58 -23.28
N ASP A 262 -13.96 3.07 -23.02
CA ASP A 262 -15.00 3.00 -24.03
C ASP A 262 -15.82 4.30 -24.11
N ALA A 263 -15.89 5.05 -23.00
CA ALA A 263 -16.63 6.30 -22.89
C ALA A 263 -15.73 7.43 -22.37
N LEU A 264 -15.89 8.62 -22.97
CA LEU A 264 -15.16 9.82 -22.56
C LEU A 264 -15.39 10.14 -21.06
N PRO A 265 -14.36 10.55 -20.31
CA PRO A 265 -14.51 10.89 -18.90
C PRO A 265 -15.51 12.04 -18.69
N ALA A 266 -16.64 11.76 -18.03
CA ALA A 266 -17.73 12.73 -17.91
C ALA A 266 -17.37 13.97 -17.06
N ARG A 267 -16.44 13.81 -16.10
CA ARG A 267 -16.03 14.86 -15.15
C ARG A 267 -14.53 14.80 -14.87
N ALA A 268 -13.94 15.90 -14.40
CA ALA A 268 -12.51 15.97 -14.06
C ALA A 268 -12.10 14.96 -12.96
N SER A 269 -13.04 14.63 -12.07
CA SER A 269 -12.84 13.61 -11.03
C SER A 269 -12.96 12.17 -11.51
N ASP A 270 -13.36 11.95 -12.76
CA ASP A 270 -13.38 10.62 -13.35
C ASP A 270 -11.95 10.22 -13.77
N LEU A 271 -11.31 9.47 -12.88
CA LEU A 271 -9.92 9.03 -13.00
C LEU A 271 -9.82 7.53 -13.35
N ALA A 272 -10.92 6.89 -13.76
CA ALA A 272 -10.91 5.47 -14.10
C ALA A 272 -9.94 5.17 -15.26
N TRP A 273 -9.85 6.08 -16.23
CA TRP A 273 -8.93 5.99 -17.37
C TRP A 273 -7.45 6.00 -16.96
N ALA A 274 -7.12 6.65 -15.84
CA ALA A 274 -5.76 6.77 -15.35
C ALA A 274 -5.33 5.57 -14.50
N ALA A 275 -6.24 4.65 -14.17
CA ALA A 275 -5.94 3.52 -13.30
C ALA A 275 -5.10 2.46 -14.03
N VAL A 276 -4.07 1.96 -13.33
CA VAL A 276 -3.21 0.86 -13.76
C VAL A 276 -3.21 -0.20 -12.67
N THR A 277 -3.43 -1.46 -13.05
CA THR A 277 -3.60 -2.59 -12.12
C THR A 277 -2.49 -3.62 -12.33
N ALA A 278 -1.77 -3.98 -11.28
CA ALA A 278 -0.79 -5.05 -11.31
C ALA A 278 -1.47 -6.42 -11.27
N ILE A 279 -1.42 -7.11 -12.41
CA ILE A 279 -1.96 -8.47 -12.58
C ILE A 279 -0.90 -9.56 -12.37
N SER A 280 0.39 -9.18 -12.33
CA SER A 280 1.49 -10.13 -12.10
C SER A 280 1.31 -10.88 -10.77
N GLY A 281 1.39 -12.20 -10.83
CA GLY A 281 1.24 -13.08 -9.67
C GLY A 281 -0.21 -13.36 -9.25
N LEU A 282 -1.21 -12.67 -9.83
CA LEU A 282 -2.62 -13.02 -9.64
C LEU A 282 -3.00 -14.14 -10.61
N VAL A 283 -3.27 -15.34 -10.07
CA VAL A 283 -3.67 -16.51 -10.85
C VAL A 283 -5.19 -16.68 -10.74
N PRO A 284 -5.92 -16.57 -11.87
CA PRO A 284 -7.37 -16.77 -11.87
C PRO A 284 -7.76 -18.12 -11.28
N GLY A 285 -8.74 -18.14 -10.38
CA GLY A 285 -9.23 -19.34 -9.70
C GLY A 285 -8.34 -19.87 -8.57
N ALA A 286 -7.18 -19.27 -8.31
CA ALA A 286 -6.26 -19.72 -7.26
C ALA A 286 -5.94 -18.64 -6.22
N THR A 287 -5.71 -17.39 -6.64
CA THR A 287 -5.33 -16.32 -5.71
C THR A 287 -6.53 -15.86 -4.89
N ARG A 288 -6.42 -15.94 -3.56
CA ARG A 288 -7.44 -15.48 -2.61
C ARG A 288 -7.15 -14.08 -2.11
N LEU A 289 -8.21 -13.31 -1.83
CA LEU A 289 -8.08 -11.96 -1.29
C LEU A 289 -7.38 -11.96 0.08
N ARG A 290 -7.68 -12.93 0.94
CA ARG A 290 -7.03 -13.09 2.24
C ARG A 290 -5.51 -13.14 2.14
N ASP A 291 -4.99 -13.96 1.24
CA ASP A 291 -3.55 -14.20 1.14
C ASP A 291 -2.84 -12.91 0.72
N GLU A 292 -3.41 -12.19 -0.25
CA GLU A 292 -2.90 -10.90 -0.72
C GLU A 292 -2.98 -9.80 0.35
N LEU A 293 -4.07 -9.74 1.13
CA LEU A 293 -4.19 -8.77 2.22
C LEU A 293 -3.17 -9.04 3.33
N LEU A 294 -2.95 -10.31 3.70
CA LEU A 294 -1.99 -10.70 4.73
C LEU A 294 -0.52 -10.50 4.30
N LEU A 295 -0.25 -10.31 3.01
CA LEU A 295 1.08 -9.91 2.56
C LEU A 295 1.41 -8.46 2.95
N MET A 296 0.40 -7.60 3.06
CA MET A 296 0.57 -6.14 3.25
C MET A 296 0.12 -5.64 4.62
N HIS A 297 -0.81 -6.35 5.26
CA HIS A 297 -1.48 -5.92 6.48
C HIS A 297 -1.46 -7.01 7.53
N THR A 298 -1.58 -6.63 8.80
CA THR A 298 -1.67 -7.61 9.87
C THR A 298 -3.05 -8.28 9.88
N ALA A 299 -3.15 -9.46 10.48
CA ALA A 299 -4.44 -10.15 10.60
C ALA A 299 -5.50 -9.33 11.38
N ALA A 300 -5.07 -8.48 12.31
CA ALA A 300 -5.95 -7.58 13.05
C ALA A 300 -6.52 -6.50 12.12
N ASP A 301 -5.66 -5.83 11.35
CA ASP A 301 -6.09 -4.78 10.41
C ASP A 301 -7.06 -5.32 9.35
N VAL A 302 -6.83 -6.56 8.90
CA VAL A 302 -7.71 -7.24 7.95
C VAL A 302 -9.07 -7.58 8.56
N ALA A 303 -9.11 -8.03 9.82
CA ALA A 303 -10.35 -8.33 10.52
C ALA A 303 -11.20 -7.08 10.78
N ASP A 304 -10.56 -5.93 11.01
CA ASP A 304 -11.22 -4.64 11.21
C ASP A 304 -11.56 -3.91 9.88
N SER A 305 -11.22 -4.51 8.74
CA SER A 305 -11.46 -3.94 7.41
C SER A 305 -12.85 -4.27 6.86
N PRO A 306 -13.40 -3.47 5.91
CA PRO A 306 -14.61 -3.82 5.18
C PRO A 306 -14.49 -5.12 4.36
N PHE A 307 -13.28 -5.65 4.19
CA PHE A 307 -13.00 -6.87 3.44
C PHE A 307 -13.05 -8.15 4.29
N ALA A 308 -13.29 -8.05 5.60
CA ALA A 308 -13.36 -9.21 6.50
C ALA A 308 -14.39 -10.26 6.07
N ALA A 309 -15.50 -9.84 5.45
CA ALA A 309 -16.52 -10.74 4.91
C ALA A 309 -16.19 -11.32 3.52
N LYS A 310 -15.10 -10.87 2.88
CA LYS A 310 -14.70 -11.19 1.50
C LYS A 310 -13.39 -11.97 1.43
N LEU A 311 -12.86 -12.44 2.56
CA LEU A 311 -11.53 -13.06 2.64
C LEU A 311 -11.37 -14.30 1.75
N ASP A 312 -12.45 -15.05 1.55
CA ASP A 312 -12.46 -16.24 0.69
C ASP A 312 -12.75 -15.94 -0.78
N TRP A 313 -12.86 -14.66 -1.16
CA TRP A 313 -13.02 -14.29 -2.57
C TRP A 313 -11.77 -14.63 -3.37
N ILE A 314 -12.00 -15.12 -4.58
CA ILE A 314 -10.97 -15.61 -5.49
C ILE A 314 -10.86 -14.67 -6.67
N TRP A 315 -9.64 -14.43 -7.13
CA TRP A 315 -9.39 -13.66 -8.34
C TRP A 315 -9.98 -14.36 -9.57
N ASP A 316 -10.83 -13.69 -10.34
CA ASP A 316 -11.46 -14.24 -11.56
C ASP A 316 -10.74 -13.85 -12.86
N GLY A 317 -9.67 -13.04 -12.76
CA GLY A 317 -8.98 -12.43 -13.90
C GLY A 317 -9.21 -10.93 -14.04
N THR A 318 -10.23 -10.39 -13.37
CA THR A 318 -10.62 -8.98 -13.40
C THR A 318 -10.87 -8.38 -12.02
N ALA A 319 -11.47 -9.15 -11.11
CA ALA A 319 -11.77 -8.74 -9.75
C ALA A 319 -11.69 -9.94 -8.80
N PHE A 320 -11.69 -9.67 -7.50
CA PHE A 320 -12.00 -10.70 -6.50
C PHE A 320 -13.50 -10.92 -6.48
N ALA A 321 -13.94 -12.17 -6.64
CA ALA A 321 -15.34 -12.54 -6.65
C ALA A 321 -15.59 -13.69 -5.66
N ALA A 322 -16.84 -13.80 -5.20
CA ALA A 322 -17.24 -14.93 -4.37
C ALA A 322 -16.95 -16.25 -5.10
N PRO A 323 -16.43 -17.28 -4.42
CA PRO A 323 -16.20 -18.57 -5.04
C PRO A 323 -17.52 -19.10 -5.62
N ALA A 324 -17.47 -19.61 -6.85
CA ALA A 324 -18.63 -20.24 -7.46
C ALA A 324 -19.09 -21.41 -6.56
N PRO A 325 -20.41 -21.56 -6.34
CA PRO A 325 -20.97 -22.62 -5.50
C PRO A 325 -20.71 -24.02 -6.06
#